data_AF-A0A7Y2XIA1-F1
#
_entry.id   AF-A0A7Y2XIA1-F1
#
_cell.length_a   1.000
_cell.length_b   1.000
_cell.length_c   1.000
_cell.angle_alpha   90.00
_cell.angle_beta   90.00
_cell.angle_gamma   90.00
#
_symmetry.space_group_name_H-M   'P 1'
#
loop_
_entity.id
_entity.type
_entity.pdbx_description
1 polymer ?
#
loop_
_entity_poly.entity_id
_entity_poly.type
_entity_poly.pdbx_seq_one_letter_code
_entity_poly.pdbx_strand_id
1 'polypeptide(L)'
;MGDTDTGATRALVLHPDITSDSTRREASFALEEAVSLAVALPGLEVVGADTVRLPKPTPGTLFGSGKVEELGQRIKSDDIGLVLIDGPVTPVQQRNLEREWKTKLLDRTGLILEIFSDRAATREGVLQVEMAALTYQRTRLVRAWTHLERQRGGLGFVGGPGETQIEADRRAIDEQLTRLRRQLEKVVKTRTLHRAARAKV
;
A
#
# COMPACT_ATOMS: atom_id res chain seq x y z
N MET A 1 -11.42 -28.48 13.85
CA MET A 1 -12.15 -27.36 14.48
C MET A 1 -11.09 -26.39 14.99
N GLY A 2 -10.62 -25.51 14.11
CA GLY A 2 -9.62 -24.50 14.40
C GLY A 2 -10.24 -23.18 13.99
N ASP A 3 -10.71 -22.46 14.99
CA ASP A 3 -11.33 -21.14 14.85
C ASP A 3 -10.22 -20.13 14.53
N THR A 4 -9.98 -19.87 13.25
CA THR A 4 -9.26 -18.67 12.83
C THR A 4 -10.27 -17.54 12.72
N ASP A 5 -10.68 -17.02 13.86
CA ASP A 5 -11.24 -15.67 13.95
C ASP A 5 -10.18 -14.70 13.44
N THR A 6 -10.20 -14.46 12.12
CA THR A 6 -9.38 -13.44 11.49
C THR A 6 -10.28 -12.20 11.44
N GLY A 7 -10.48 -11.58 12.60
CA GLY A 7 -11.30 -10.38 12.73
C GLY A 7 -10.86 -9.29 11.74
N ALA A 8 -11.82 -8.48 11.31
CA ALA A 8 -11.53 -7.37 10.40
C ALA A 8 -10.45 -6.46 10.98
N THR A 9 -9.49 -6.04 10.16
CA THR A 9 -8.43 -5.12 10.59
C THR A 9 -9.04 -3.74 10.80
N ARG A 10 -8.99 -3.27 12.05
CA ARG A 10 -9.47 -1.94 12.44
C ARG A 10 -8.59 -0.87 11.79
N ALA A 11 -9.22 0.05 11.08
CA ALA A 11 -8.55 1.10 10.32
C ALA A 11 -9.01 2.50 10.67
N LEU A 12 -8.04 3.41 10.70
CA LEU A 12 -8.23 4.85 10.81
C LEU A 12 -7.92 5.51 9.47
N VAL A 13 -8.88 6.24 8.92
CA VAL A 13 -8.69 7.03 7.68
C VAL A 13 -8.32 8.46 8.03
N LEU A 14 -7.22 8.96 7.47
CA LEU A 14 -6.75 10.32 7.67
C LEU A 14 -6.67 11.03 6.32
N HIS A 15 -7.39 12.14 6.18
CA HIS A 15 -7.27 13.04 5.05
C HIS A 15 -6.41 14.26 5.41
N PRO A 16 -5.17 14.39 4.88
CA PRO A 16 -4.36 15.58 5.09
C PRO A 16 -4.91 16.77 4.28
N ASP A 17 -5.58 17.73 4.95
CA ASP A 17 -6.04 18.98 4.34
C ASP A 17 -4.87 19.98 4.27
N ILE A 18 -4.10 19.90 3.18
CA ILE A 18 -2.90 20.71 2.93
C ILE A 18 -3.32 22.09 2.42
N THR A 19 -3.33 23.10 3.29
CA THR A 19 -3.88 24.42 2.93
C THR A 19 -3.03 25.21 1.93
N SER A 20 -1.74 24.84 1.74
CA SER A 20 -0.90 25.44 0.70
C SER A 20 -1.21 24.93 -0.72
N ASP A 21 -1.96 23.84 -0.85
CA ASP A 21 -2.35 23.30 -2.15
C ASP A 21 -3.60 24.04 -2.67
N SER A 22 -3.42 24.80 -3.76
CA SER A 22 -4.51 25.55 -4.39
C SER A 22 -5.51 24.66 -5.12
N THR A 23 -5.16 23.40 -5.38
CA THR A 23 -6.01 22.41 -6.07
C THR A 23 -6.73 21.49 -5.10
N ARG A 24 -6.59 21.72 -3.79
CA ARG A 24 -7.24 20.90 -2.76
C ARG A 24 -8.75 20.92 -2.93
N ARG A 25 -9.35 19.74 -2.78
CA ARG A 25 -10.81 19.59 -2.73
C ARG A 25 -11.34 20.02 -1.36
N GLU A 26 -12.64 20.17 -1.26
CA GLU A 26 -13.27 20.32 0.05
C GLU A 26 -12.98 19.08 0.91
N ALA A 27 -12.47 19.30 2.12
CA ALA A 27 -11.93 18.24 2.94
C ALA A 27 -12.99 17.20 3.36
N SER A 28 -14.23 17.64 3.56
CA SER A 28 -15.41 16.80 3.82
C SER A 28 -15.61 15.76 2.71
N PHE A 29 -15.77 16.22 1.46
CA PHE A 29 -15.97 15.34 0.31
C PHE A 29 -14.75 14.46 0.01
N ALA A 30 -13.54 14.99 0.21
CA ALA A 30 -12.33 14.19 0.03
C ALA A 30 -12.25 13.04 1.06
N LEU A 31 -12.56 13.33 2.33
CA LEU A 31 -12.60 12.32 3.38
C LEU A 31 -13.69 11.27 3.14
N GLU A 32 -14.89 11.68 2.72
CA GLU A 32 -15.98 10.74 2.38
C GLU A 32 -15.60 9.78 1.24
N GLU A 33 -14.93 10.30 0.21
CA GLU A 33 -14.39 9.47 -0.87
C GLU A 33 -13.32 8.50 -0.35
N ALA A 34 -12.41 8.98 0.50
CA ALA A 34 -11.36 8.14 1.08
C ALA A 34 -11.93 7.00 1.93
N VAL A 35 -12.97 7.28 2.73
CA VAL A 35 -13.70 6.26 3.49
C VAL A 35 -14.38 5.27 2.56
N SER A 36 -15.05 5.76 1.51
CA SER A 36 -15.70 4.89 0.51
C SER A 36 -14.70 3.97 -0.19
N LEU A 37 -13.49 4.47 -0.47
CA LEU A 37 -12.40 3.67 -1.01
C LEU A 37 -11.88 2.64 -0.01
N ALA A 38 -11.72 3.02 1.26
CA ALA A 38 -11.28 2.12 2.32
C ALA A 38 -12.26 0.95 2.53
N VAL A 39 -13.57 1.23 2.57
CA VAL A 39 -14.63 0.23 2.73
C VAL A 39 -14.69 -0.75 1.56
N ALA A 40 -14.17 -0.37 0.39
CA ALA A 40 -14.10 -1.24 -0.78
C ALA A 40 -13.08 -2.38 -0.65
N LEU A 41 -12.18 -2.34 0.34
CA LEU A 41 -11.19 -3.37 0.62
C LEU A 41 -11.75 -4.40 1.61
N PRO A 42 -11.86 -5.69 1.24
CA PRO A 42 -12.35 -6.72 2.15
C PRO A 42 -11.45 -6.91 3.39
N GLY A 43 -12.07 -7.28 4.51
CA GLY A 43 -11.35 -7.55 5.76
C GLY A 43 -10.91 -6.28 6.50
N LEU A 44 -11.39 -5.10 6.10
CA LEU A 44 -11.15 -3.84 6.78
C LEU A 44 -12.40 -3.35 7.52
N GLU A 45 -12.22 -2.89 8.76
CA GLU A 45 -13.24 -2.20 9.54
C GLU A 45 -12.81 -0.74 9.73
N VAL A 46 -13.47 0.21 9.08
CA VAL A 46 -13.16 1.63 9.27
C VAL A 46 -13.81 2.10 10.57
N VAL A 47 -12.99 2.33 11.59
CA VAL A 47 -13.45 2.68 12.95
C VAL A 47 -13.33 4.17 13.25
N GLY A 48 -12.69 4.93 12.37
CA GLY A 48 -12.58 6.38 12.46
C GLY A 48 -12.12 7.00 11.14
N ALA A 49 -12.49 8.27 10.95
CA ALA A 49 -12.09 9.05 9.78
C ALA A 49 -11.94 10.52 10.19
N ASP A 50 -10.78 11.14 9.92
CA ASP A 50 -10.52 12.53 10.29
C ASP A 50 -9.87 13.33 9.17
N THR A 51 -10.23 14.60 9.10
CA THR A 51 -9.45 15.60 8.37
C THR A 51 -8.34 16.13 9.28
N VAL A 52 -7.10 16.03 8.83
CA VAL A 52 -5.93 16.59 9.51
C VAL A 52 -5.47 17.82 8.74
N ARG A 53 -5.84 19.01 9.24
CA ARG A 53 -5.45 20.27 8.61
C ARG A 53 -3.97 20.58 8.86
N LEU A 54 -3.23 20.89 7.80
CA LEU A 54 -1.81 21.24 7.88
C LEU A 54 -1.43 22.29 6.82
N PRO A 55 -0.53 23.24 7.12
CA PRO A 55 -0.15 24.27 6.17
C PRO A 55 0.64 23.71 4.98
N LYS A 56 1.55 22.76 5.25
CA LYS A 56 2.40 22.09 4.27
C LYS A 56 2.84 20.72 4.82
N PRO A 57 3.17 19.74 3.97
CA PRO A 57 3.66 18.45 4.44
C PRO A 57 5.07 18.57 5.03
N THR A 58 5.29 17.94 6.18
CA THR A 58 6.62 17.76 6.77
C THR A 58 7.40 16.69 5.99
N PRO A 59 8.63 16.95 5.52
CA PRO A 59 9.39 15.98 4.72
C PRO A 59 9.60 14.61 5.40
N GLY A 60 9.74 14.61 6.73
CA GLY A 60 10.02 13.41 7.51
C GLY A 60 8.81 12.56 7.90
N THR A 61 7.65 13.16 8.17
CA THR A 61 6.51 12.48 8.81
C THR A 61 5.14 12.91 8.28
N LEU A 62 5.09 13.70 7.20
CA LEU A 62 3.89 14.34 6.66
C LEU A 62 3.25 15.37 7.62
N PHE A 63 2.99 14.99 8.86
CA PHE A 63 2.45 15.82 9.93
C PHE A 63 3.58 16.43 10.78
N GLY A 64 3.26 17.48 11.53
CA GLY A 64 4.14 18.03 12.57
C GLY A 64 4.19 17.13 13.81
N SER A 65 5.25 17.24 14.62
CA SER A 65 5.52 16.35 15.77
C SER A 65 4.34 16.24 16.75
N GLY A 66 3.72 17.35 17.14
CA GLY A 66 2.57 17.33 18.05
C GLY A 66 1.38 16.55 17.49
N LYS A 67 1.13 16.66 16.18
CA LYS A 67 0.04 15.91 15.53
C LYS A 67 0.40 14.42 15.37
N VAL A 68 1.67 14.09 15.13
CA VAL A 68 2.14 12.70 15.11
C VAL A 68 1.93 12.05 16.48
N GLU A 69 2.26 12.74 17.57
CA GLU A 69 2.06 12.25 18.93
C GLU A 69 0.57 12.07 19.28
N GLU A 70 -0.25 13.08 19.00
CA GLU A 70 -1.70 13.05 19.21
C GLU A 70 -2.35 11.88 18.47
N LEU A 71 -2.06 11.72 17.17
CA LEU A 71 -2.58 10.60 16.37
C LEU A 71 -2.05 9.26 16.88
N GLY A 72 -0.79 9.19 17.31
CA GLY A 72 -0.20 7.98 17.87
C GLY A 72 -0.89 7.51 19.16
N GLN A 73 -1.27 8.44 20.04
CA GLN A 73 -2.04 8.13 21.24
C GLN A 73 -3.41 7.54 20.88
N ARG A 74 -4.09 8.14 19.90
CA ARG A 74 -5.40 7.65 19.43
C ARG A 74 -5.32 6.29 18.74
N ILE A 75 -4.34 6.11 17.85
CA ILE A 75 -4.07 4.83 17.17
C ILE A 75 -3.92 3.71 18.20
N LYS A 76 -3.20 3.99 19.29
CA LYS A 76 -3.00 3.04 20.39
C LYS A 76 -4.26 2.84 21.24
N SER A 77 -5.02 3.89 21.56
CA SER A 77 -6.23 3.78 22.39
C SER A 77 -7.34 3.02 21.69
N ASP A 78 -7.48 3.22 20.39
CA ASP A 78 -8.58 2.70 19.58
C ASP A 78 -8.26 1.32 18.97
N ASP A 79 -7.08 0.77 19.30
CA ASP A 79 -6.53 -0.49 18.79
C ASP A 79 -6.55 -0.55 17.25
N ILE A 80 -5.98 0.48 16.62
CA ILE A 80 -5.91 0.59 15.17
C ILE A 80 -4.79 -0.30 14.64
N GLY A 81 -5.15 -1.26 13.78
CA GLY A 81 -4.19 -2.14 13.11
C GLY A 81 -3.63 -1.57 11.80
N LEU A 82 -4.34 -0.62 11.19
CA LEU A 82 -3.96 0.01 9.93
C LEU A 82 -4.32 1.49 9.88
N VAL A 83 -3.37 2.34 9.50
CA VAL A 83 -3.64 3.74 9.17
C VAL A 83 -3.70 3.91 7.65
N LEU A 84 -4.79 4.51 7.17
CA LEU A 84 -4.97 4.88 5.77
C LEU A 84 -4.76 6.39 5.62
N ILE A 85 -3.85 6.80 4.75
CA ILE A 85 -3.65 8.21 4.43
C ILE A 85 -4.20 8.51 3.03
N ASP A 86 -5.19 9.38 2.96
CA ASP A 86 -5.77 9.86 1.70
C ASP A 86 -4.86 10.90 1.04
N GLY A 87 -3.83 10.40 0.37
CA GLY A 87 -2.87 11.21 -0.37
C GLY A 87 -1.56 10.46 -0.60
N PRO A 88 -0.62 11.04 -1.35
CA PRO A 88 0.71 10.47 -1.51
C PRO A 88 1.51 10.58 -0.20
N VAL A 89 2.17 9.48 0.19
CA VAL A 89 3.09 9.46 1.34
C VAL A 89 4.45 9.00 0.83
N THR A 90 5.52 9.77 1.02
CA THR A 90 6.85 9.35 0.55
C THR A 90 7.35 8.11 1.33
N PRO A 91 8.30 7.32 0.78
CA PRO A 91 8.85 6.16 1.50
C PRO A 91 9.45 6.51 2.86
N VAL A 92 10.07 7.69 2.98
CA VAL A 92 10.64 8.18 4.25
C VAL A 92 9.54 8.54 5.24
N GLN A 93 8.48 9.21 4.79
CA GLN A 93 7.32 9.55 5.62
C GLN A 93 6.64 8.30 6.16
N GLN A 94 6.36 7.33 5.29
CA GLN A 94 5.74 6.07 5.68
C GLN A 94 6.59 5.36 6.74
N ARG A 95 7.88 5.13 6.45
CA ARG A 95 8.79 4.45 7.39
C ARG A 95 8.82 5.12 8.76
N ASN A 96 8.89 6.46 8.79
CA ASN A 96 8.97 7.19 10.05
C ASN A 96 7.64 7.11 10.79
N LEU A 97 6.51 7.33 10.12
CA LEU A 97 5.17 7.21 10.73
C LEU A 97 4.89 5.81 11.28
N GLU A 98 5.19 4.75 10.51
CA GLU A 98 5.05 3.37 10.98
C GLU A 98 5.94 3.07 12.19
N ARG A 99 7.13 3.67 12.27
CA ARG A 99 8.02 3.54 13.44
C ARG A 99 7.45 4.28 14.66
N GLU A 100 7.00 5.52 14.50
CA GLU A 100 6.45 6.32 15.60
C GLU A 100 5.16 5.69 16.15
N TRP A 101 4.28 5.23 15.27
CA TRP A 101 2.97 4.66 15.65
C TRP A 101 2.98 3.16 15.90
N LYS A 102 4.06 2.46 15.53
CA LYS A 102 4.17 0.99 15.59
C LYS A 102 2.99 0.27 14.89
N THR A 103 2.43 0.92 13.88
CA THR A 103 1.21 0.53 13.17
C THR A 103 1.48 0.62 11.68
N LYS A 104 0.93 -0.31 10.90
CA LYS A 104 1.10 -0.29 9.43
C LYS A 104 0.40 0.90 8.82
N LEU A 105 0.93 1.36 7.69
CA LEU A 105 0.38 2.48 6.95
C LEU A 105 0.22 2.13 5.47
N LEU A 106 -0.96 2.40 4.92
CA LEU A 106 -1.17 2.46 3.48
C LEU A 106 -1.53 3.87 3.06
N ASP A 107 -0.86 4.35 2.01
CA ASP A 107 -1.28 5.57 1.33
C ASP A 107 -2.35 5.27 0.27
N ARG A 108 -2.88 6.30 -0.37
CA ARG A 108 -3.92 6.14 -1.40
C ARG A 108 -3.48 5.21 -2.54
N THR A 109 -2.21 5.22 -2.91
CA THR A 109 -1.68 4.35 -3.98
C THR A 109 -1.68 2.90 -3.52
N GLY A 110 -1.17 2.63 -2.32
CA GLY A 110 -1.20 1.30 -1.72
C GLY A 110 -2.62 0.74 -1.62
N LEU A 111 -3.56 1.53 -1.10
CA LEU A 111 -4.96 1.12 -1.00
C LEU A 111 -5.59 0.75 -2.36
N ILE A 112 -5.34 1.56 -3.40
CA ILE A 112 -5.84 1.26 -4.76
C ILE A 112 -5.26 -0.05 -5.28
N LEU A 113 -3.97 -0.31 -5.05
CA LEU A 113 -3.32 -1.55 -5.48
C LEU A 113 -3.88 -2.78 -4.75
N GLU A 114 -4.19 -2.68 -3.46
CA GLU A 114 -4.85 -3.76 -2.71
C GLU A 114 -6.26 -4.05 -3.27
N ILE A 115 -7.06 -3.01 -3.51
CA ILE A 115 -8.40 -3.14 -4.11
C ILE A 115 -8.34 -3.76 -5.50
N PHE A 116 -7.36 -3.34 -6.33
CA PHE A 116 -7.17 -3.92 -7.65
C PHE A 116 -6.68 -5.37 -7.58
N SER A 117 -5.88 -5.72 -6.57
CA SER A 117 -5.40 -7.08 -6.39
C SER A 117 -6.56 -8.01 -6.03
N ASP A 118 -7.46 -7.56 -5.17
CA ASP A 118 -8.69 -8.27 -4.83
C ASP A 118 -9.63 -8.47 -6.04
N ARG A 119 -9.75 -7.44 -6.90
CA ARG A 119 -10.69 -7.43 -8.03
C ARG A 119 -10.15 -8.02 -9.33
N ALA A 120 -8.85 -8.25 -9.46
CA ALA A 120 -8.24 -8.67 -10.72
C ALA A 120 -8.67 -10.09 -11.12
N ALA A 121 -9.65 -10.19 -12.02
CA ALA A 121 -10.20 -11.48 -12.45
C ALA A 121 -9.52 -12.08 -13.70
N THR A 122 -8.93 -11.25 -14.55
CA THR A 122 -8.31 -11.72 -15.80
C THR A 122 -6.81 -11.91 -15.62
N ARG A 123 -6.23 -12.89 -16.32
CA ARG A 123 -4.78 -13.13 -16.28
C ARG A 123 -3.96 -11.90 -16.64
N GLU A 124 -4.40 -11.10 -17.62
CA GLU A 124 -3.72 -9.83 -17.96
C GLU A 124 -3.79 -8.82 -16.82
N GLY A 125 -4.98 -8.64 -16.24
CA GLY A 125 -5.20 -7.73 -15.12
C GLY A 125 -4.38 -8.12 -13.88
N VAL A 126 -4.37 -9.40 -13.51
CA VAL A 126 -3.56 -9.91 -12.40
C VAL A 126 -2.09 -9.57 -12.59
N LEU A 127 -1.54 -9.85 -13.77
CA LEU A 127 -0.12 -9.55 -14.07
C LEU A 127 0.17 -8.05 -14.00
N GLN A 128 -0.72 -7.20 -14.51
CA GLN A 128 -0.55 -5.75 -14.47
C GLN A 128 -0.57 -5.20 -13.04
N VAL A 129 -1.52 -5.66 -12.23
CA VAL A 129 -1.66 -5.22 -10.84
C VAL A 129 -0.47 -5.71 -10.01
N GLU A 130 -0.05 -6.95 -10.17
CA GLU A 130 1.13 -7.50 -9.47
C GLU A 130 2.41 -6.74 -9.85
N MET A 131 2.59 -6.42 -11.14
CA MET A 131 3.71 -5.57 -11.57
C MET A 131 3.66 -4.18 -10.92
N ALA A 132 2.48 -3.57 -10.82
CA ALA A 132 2.31 -2.26 -10.19
C ALA A 132 2.61 -2.33 -8.68
N ALA A 133 2.13 -3.36 -7.99
CA ALA A 133 2.39 -3.63 -6.58
C ALA A 133 3.88 -3.79 -6.29
N LEU A 134 4.57 -4.62 -7.07
CA LEU A 134 6.03 -4.81 -6.94
C LEU A 134 6.81 -3.53 -7.23
N THR A 135 6.41 -2.76 -8.24
CA THR A 135 7.05 -1.46 -8.56
C THR A 135 6.91 -0.47 -7.41
N TYR A 136 5.71 -0.40 -6.81
CA TYR A 136 5.44 0.43 -5.65
C TYR A 136 6.27 -0.02 -4.44
N GLN A 137 6.26 -1.31 -4.12
CA GLN A 137 7.01 -1.90 -3.01
C GLN A 137 8.52 -1.69 -3.14
N ARG A 138 9.08 -1.78 -4.35
CA ARG A 138 10.50 -1.59 -4.63
C ARG A 138 11.05 -0.27 -4.08
N THR A 139 10.25 0.80 -4.13
CA THR A 139 10.65 2.14 -3.65
C THR A 139 10.56 2.30 -2.14
N ARG A 140 9.90 1.35 -1.46
CA ARG A 140 9.57 1.38 -0.03
C ARG A 140 10.24 0.28 0.77
N LEU A 141 11.27 -0.36 0.20
CA LEU A 141 12.08 -1.34 0.91
C LEU A 141 12.81 -0.68 2.10
N VAL A 142 12.61 -1.24 3.28
CA VAL A 142 13.25 -0.81 4.53
C VAL A 142 13.94 -2.00 5.19
N ARG A 143 15.04 -1.75 5.92
CA ARG A 143 15.91 -2.80 6.53
C ARG A 143 15.20 -3.75 7.51
N ALA A 144 13.97 -3.45 7.93
CA ALA A 144 13.34 -4.05 9.12
C ALA A 144 11.99 -4.73 8.82
N TRP A 145 11.89 -5.51 7.73
CA TRP A 145 10.76 -6.44 7.57
C TRP A 145 10.98 -7.73 8.38
N THR A 146 11.09 -7.62 9.72
CA THR A 146 11.41 -8.76 10.61
C THR A 146 10.19 -9.49 11.21
N HIS A 147 8.97 -9.26 10.71
CA HIS A 147 7.77 -9.94 11.25
C HIS A 147 7.06 -10.92 10.31
N LEU A 148 7.31 -10.88 8.99
CA LEU A 148 6.68 -11.85 8.07
C LEU A 148 7.49 -13.15 7.91
N GLU A 149 8.76 -13.16 8.33
CA GLU A 149 9.59 -14.38 8.38
C GLU A 149 9.13 -15.35 9.47
N ARG A 150 8.47 -14.88 10.54
CA ARG A 150 8.09 -15.73 11.68
C ARG A 150 6.82 -16.56 11.46
N GLN A 151 5.97 -16.20 10.50
CA GLN A 151 4.70 -16.90 10.25
C GLN A 151 4.72 -17.85 9.05
N ARG A 152 5.72 -17.77 8.16
CA ARG A 152 5.72 -18.53 6.90
C ARG A 152 6.83 -19.57 6.72
N GLY A 153 7.69 -19.79 7.72
CA GLY A 153 8.61 -20.93 7.74
C GLY A 153 9.36 -21.17 6.43
N GLY A 154 10.39 -20.35 6.15
CA GLY A 154 11.40 -20.70 5.15
C GLY A 154 11.47 -19.78 3.92
N LEU A 155 12.49 -18.93 3.93
CA LEU A 155 13.45 -18.70 2.86
C LEU A 155 14.59 -17.92 3.53
N GLY A 156 15.66 -18.61 3.92
CA GLY A 156 16.85 -17.95 4.44
C GLY A 156 17.41 -17.04 3.36
N PHE A 157 17.33 -15.73 3.56
CA PHE A 157 17.93 -14.73 2.69
C PHE A 157 19.45 -14.76 2.86
N VAL A 158 20.13 -15.56 2.05
CA VAL A 158 21.60 -15.60 2.00
C VAL A 158 22.07 -14.46 1.10
N GLY A 159 22.30 -13.30 1.69
CA GLY A 159 23.13 -12.27 1.07
C GLY A 159 24.58 -12.75 0.98
N GLY A 160 25.23 -12.57 -0.17
CA GLY A 160 26.66 -12.84 -0.31
C GLY A 160 27.51 -11.94 0.61
N PRO A 161 28.78 -12.27 0.86
CA PRO A 161 29.67 -11.48 1.70
C PRO A 161 29.92 -10.10 1.07
N GLY A 162 29.08 -9.11 1.39
CA GLY A 162 29.20 -7.73 0.90
C GLY A 162 27.91 -7.12 0.36
N GLU A 163 26.86 -7.90 0.11
CA GLU A 163 25.56 -7.37 -0.36
C GLU A 163 24.65 -7.02 0.83
N THR A 164 24.05 -5.82 0.80
CA THR A 164 23.06 -5.46 1.82
C THR A 164 21.73 -6.17 1.56
N GLN A 165 21.00 -6.55 2.61
CA GLN A 165 19.68 -7.19 2.49
C GLN A 165 18.73 -6.41 1.56
N ILE A 166 18.75 -5.07 1.62
CA ILE A 166 17.93 -4.21 0.75
C ILE A 166 18.29 -4.38 -0.74
N GLU A 167 19.57 -4.56 -1.07
CA GLU A 167 20.00 -4.77 -2.45
C GLU A 167 19.56 -6.14 -2.96
N ALA A 168 19.66 -7.17 -2.12
CA ALA A 168 19.17 -8.51 -2.44
C ALA A 168 17.64 -8.50 -2.67
N ASP A 169 16.87 -7.84 -1.78
CA ASP A 169 15.42 -7.70 -1.91
C ASP A 169 15.05 -6.93 -3.19
N ARG A 170 15.77 -5.86 -3.49
CA ARG A 170 15.57 -5.07 -4.71
C ARG A 170 15.85 -5.90 -5.96
N ARG A 171 16.92 -6.71 -5.96
CA ARG A 171 17.25 -7.61 -7.07
C ARG A 171 16.15 -8.65 -7.27
N ALA A 172 15.67 -9.26 -6.19
CA ALA A 172 14.58 -10.24 -6.24
C ALA A 172 13.31 -9.62 -6.86
N ILE A 173 12.95 -8.39 -6.47
CA ILE A 173 11.82 -7.67 -7.08
C ILE A 173 12.08 -7.41 -8.58
N ASP A 174 13.28 -6.98 -8.96
CA ASP A 174 13.63 -6.70 -10.37
C ASP A 174 13.56 -7.96 -11.26
N GLU A 175 13.97 -9.10 -10.72
CA GLU A 175 13.85 -10.40 -11.40
C GLU A 175 12.39 -10.82 -11.59
N GLN A 176 11.54 -10.63 -10.57
CA GLN A 176 10.10 -10.91 -10.67
C GLN A 176 9.42 -9.96 -11.67
N LEU A 177 9.73 -8.66 -11.64
CA LEU A 177 9.22 -7.70 -12.61
C LEU A 177 9.57 -8.09 -14.05
N THR A 178 10.80 -8.57 -14.28
CA THR A 178 11.23 -9.05 -15.60
C THR A 178 10.42 -10.26 -16.06
N ARG A 179 10.13 -11.18 -15.14
CA ARG A 179 9.31 -12.37 -15.42
C ARG A 179 7.86 -12.02 -15.75
N LEU A 180 7.24 -11.15 -14.95
CA LEU A 180 5.86 -10.71 -15.13
C LEU A 180 5.70 -9.94 -16.46
N ARG A 181 6.66 -9.08 -16.82
CA ARG A 181 6.68 -8.39 -18.13
C ARG A 181 6.62 -9.38 -19.30
N ARG A 182 7.49 -10.40 -19.29
CA ARG A 182 7.50 -11.45 -20.33
C ARG A 182 6.19 -12.25 -20.38
N GLN A 183 5.56 -12.49 -19.23
CA GLN A 183 4.26 -13.16 -19.19
C GLN A 183 3.15 -12.26 -19.75
N LEU A 184 3.15 -10.97 -19.39
CA LEU A 184 2.20 -9.99 -19.88
C LEU A 184 2.27 -9.87 -21.41
N GLU A 185 3.46 -9.77 -21.99
CA GLU A 185 3.68 -9.73 -23.44
C GLU A 185 3.03 -10.92 -24.17
N LYS A 186 3.16 -12.14 -23.61
CA LYS A 186 2.54 -13.35 -24.17
C LYS A 186 1.01 -13.29 -24.12
N VAL A 187 0.44 -12.82 -23.01
CA VAL A 187 -1.02 -12.67 -22.83
C VAL A 187 -1.56 -11.63 -23.81
N VAL A 188 -0.89 -10.48 -23.93
CA VAL A 188 -1.27 -9.41 -24.86
C VAL A 188 -1.22 -9.91 -26.30
N LYS A 189 -0.15 -10.60 -26.72
CA LYS A 189 -0.04 -11.18 -28.08
C LYS A 189 -1.15 -12.17 -28.39
N THR A 190 -1.51 -13.03 -27.43
CA THR A 190 -2.61 -13.99 -27.61
C THR A 190 -3.95 -13.26 -27.77
N ARG A 191 -4.20 -12.24 -26.94
CA ARG A 191 -5.42 -11.43 -27.01
C ARG A 191 -5.56 -10.69 -28.34
N THR A 192 -4.48 -10.11 -28.86
CA THR A 192 -4.53 -9.38 -30.15
C THR A 192 -4.85 -10.30 -31.31
N LEU A 193 -4.27 -11.51 -31.34
CA LEU A 193 -4.58 -12.53 -32.36
C LEU A 193 -6.07 -12.93 -32.33
N HIS A 194 -6.63 -13.19 -31.14
CA HIS A 194 -8.06 -13.52 -31.02
C HIS A 194 -8.99 -12.36 -31.40
N ARG A 195 -8.63 -11.11 -31.10
CA ARG A 195 -9.40 -9.94 -31.55
C ARG A 195 -9.37 -9.79 -33.07
N ALA A 196 -8.20 -9.94 -33.69
CA ALA A 196 -8.04 -9.84 -35.14
C ALA A 196 -8.82 -10.92 -35.90
N ALA A 197 -8.88 -12.15 -35.37
CA ALA A 197 -9.68 -13.23 -35.96
C ALA A 197 -11.18 -12.94 -35.93
N ARG A 198 -11.70 -12.33 -34.86
CA ARG A 198 -13.12 -11.95 -34.74
C ARG A 198 -13.53 -10.74 -35.59
N ALA A 199 -12.58 -9.90 -36.00
CA ALA A 199 -12.84 -8.73 -36.85
C ALA A 199 -12.90 -9.08 -38.35
N LYS A 200 -12.52 -10.30 -38.74
CA LYS A 200 -12.58 -10.81 -40.12
C LYS A 200 -13.85 -11.60 -40.44
N VAL A 201 -14.72 -11.79 -39.44
CA VAL A 201 -16.04 -12.43 -39.56
C VAL A 201 -17.09 -11.33 -39.51
#